data_AF-A0A2M9YUA7-F1
#
_entry.id   AF-A0A2M9YUA7-F1
#
_cell.length_a   1.000
_cell.length_b   1.000
_cell.length_c   1.000
_cell.angle_alpha   90.00
_cell.angle_beta   90.00
_cell.angle_gamma   90.00
#
_symmetry.space_group_name_H-M   'P 1'
#
loop_
_entity.id
_entity.type
_entity.pdbx_description
1 polymer ?
#
loop_
_entity_poly.entity_id
_entity_poly.type
_entity_poly.pdbx_seq_one_letter_code
_entity_poly.pdbx_strand_id
1 'polypeptide(L)'
;MIKRSKYFFLFLFLFLVTVSGIFSQGTQLWTPPGRQYMHPTDPFTYDMGINRYNKDYYLYVAPTANFNFGGDFGASLTVPLNFLLYDVEPKQENSKIGKLRSFDYNEKSDYLRLINNIWFGQFGKYTPGEITYSAYLGKMFDGYIGHGTIVNRYINNQRLDVYNVGLQADMNSDFGGVQVFSNSIYTREVSSARVYIRPIAAGFKLFDIITGRSKTFAMLTVGQGNVADEAGRKKVYEEVGAEEKESYRALIEDQKTKEKKEEMIPADKKPEKNQNLKELFNQDNFANRFAIGYTTAFDNKAPTELKFDTTGKLRVDDNDNPLVKSVEKLTISGYDFEYKLLSAKYIELTPYYDVNKIKQIDGAHGTHYGAVLRLGGKDVYVQIKPEYRNMTSNYIPMYFDSFYELERYQSNLQSNIPQTKLEAAKLKDPDGPKVKGYYTTVLFNFYKIALEGNYENYSGPNNSRVFVGVYLPIGSLVLLNGYYMKKGFDENKEAFKLDDRSQGALELAINLGFAAVRLQNVRKWVYDTSSNQYVAQDEQKVLFSSNLTF
;
A
#
# COMPACT_ATOMS: atom_id res chain seq x y z
N MET A 1 -39.79 42.46 -20.78
CA MET A 1 -38.92 42.58 -21.98
C MET A 1 -37.48 42.50 -21.50
N ILE A 2 -36.88 41.31 -21.45
CA ILE A 2 -36.06 40.68 -22.49
C ILE A 2 -34.59 41.15 -22.46
N LYS A 3 -33.77 40.23 -21.91
CA LYS A 3 -32.47 39.71 -22.40
C LYS A 3 -31.25 40.64 -22.50
N ARG A 4 -30.22 40.18 -21.77
CA ARG A 4 -28.80 39.93 -22.14
C ARG A 4 -27.81 40.63 -21.21
N SER A 5 -27.27 39.86 -20.27
CA SER A 5 -25.82 39.63 -20.20
C SER A 5 -25.56 38.38 -19.35
N LYS A 6 -25.48 37.22 -20.02
CA LYS A 6 -25.17 35.90 -19.45
C LYS A 6 -23.76 35.44 -19.83
N TYR A 7 -22.82 36.38 -19.98
CA TYR A 7 -21.45 36.07 -20.43
C TYR A 7 -20.37 36.68 -19.54
N PHE A 8 -20.56 36.68 -18.22
CA PHE A 8 -19.52 37.11 -17.27
C PHE A 8 -18.97 35.97 -16.38
N PHE A 9 -19.37 34.72 -16.63
CA PHE A 9 -18.88 33.54 -15.89
C PHE A 9 -18.23 32.47 -16.79
N LEU A 10 -17.94 32.79 -18.05
CA LEU A 10 -17.39 31.84 -19.02
C LEU A 10 -16.15 32.38 -19.77
N PHE A 11 -15.31 33.17 -19.09
CA PHE A 11 -14.10 33.73 -19.68
C PHE A 11 -12.93 33.71 -18.68
N LEU A 12 -12.50 32.51 -18.30
CA LEU A 12 -11.16 32.26 -17.76
C LEU A 12 -10.75 30.80 -17.97
N PHE A 13 -10.88 30.26 -19.19
CA PHE A 13 -10.36 28.93 -19.52
C PHE A 13 -10.03 28.88 -21.02
N LEU A 14 -8.89 29.45 -21.38
CA LEU A 14 -8.27 29.18 -22.68
C LEU A 14 -6.79 29.57 -22.62
N PHE A 15 -5.96 28.67 -23.16
CA PHE A 15 -4.51 28.74 -23.35
C PHE A 15 -3.60 28.27 -22.21
N LEU A 16 -3.35 26.95 -22.18
CA LEU A 16 -2.04 26.37 -22.53
C LEU A 16 -2.23 24.83 -22.59
N VAL A 17 -2.19 24.27 -23.80
CA VAL A 17 -2.20 22.82 -24.03
C VAL A 17 -0.80 22.42 -24.47
N THR A 18 -0.16 21.56 -23.70
CA THR A 18 1.05 20.82 -24.08
C THR A 18 0.86 19.37 -23.66
N VAL A 19 1.24 18.46 -24.56
CA VAL A 19 0.99 17.02 -24.50
C VAL A 19 2.23 16.30 -23.97
N SER A 20 2.09 15.53 -22.89
CA SER A 20 2.80 14.26 -22.65
C SER A 20 2.34 13.62 -21.34
N GLY A 21 2.11 12.29 -21.31
CA GLY A 21 1.86 11.54 -20.06
C GLY A 21 0.39 11.17 -19.80
N ILE A 22 -0.21 10.36 -20.68
CA ILE A 22 -1.61 9.92 -20.59
C ILE A 22 -1.78 8.91 -19.44
N PHE A 23 -2.19 9.48 -18.30
CA PHE A 23 -2.83 9.01 -17.07
C PHE A 23 -2.20 9.88 -15.98
N SER A 24 -2.65 11.14 -15.85
CA SER A 24 -2.23 11.96 -14.72
C SER A 24 -2.52 11.15 -13.46
N GLN A 25 -1.51 10.97 -12.61
CA GLN A 25 -1.60 10.16 -11.41
C GLN A 25 -2.45 10.87 -10.36
N GLY A 26 -3.75 10.99 -10.64
CA GLY A 26 -4.75 11.25 -9.61
C GLY A 26 -4.86 10.08 -8.65
N THR A 27 -5.55 10.31 -7.53
CA THR A 27 -5.57 9.46 -6.32
C THR A 27 -5.58 7.95 -6.62
N GLN A 28 -4.44 7.28 -6.44
CA GLN A 28 -4.32 5.83 -6.62
C GLN A 28 -5.25 5.11 -5.61
N LEU A 29 -6.32 4.44 -6.07
CA LEU A 29 -7.29 3.76 -5.20
C LEU A 29 -6.78 2.38 -4.74
N TRP A 30 -6.26 1.59 -5.68
CA TRP A 30 -5.49 0.38 -5.43
C TRP A 30 -4.25 0.41 -6.33
N THR A 31 -3.13 -0.13 -5.85
CA THR A 31 -1.96 -0.40 -6.66
C THR A 31 -1.48 -1.81 -6.39
N PRO A 32 -1.13 -2.58 -7.43
CA PRO A 32 -0.57 -3.90 -7.21
C PRO A 32 0.75 -3.79 -6.43
N PRO A 33 1.07 -4.77 -5.57
CA PRO A 33 2.33 -4.82 -4.85
C PRO A 33 3.54 -4.62 -5.80
N GLY A 34 4.51 -3.80 -5.39
CA GLY A 34 5.68 -3.47 -6.20
C GLY A 34 5.46 -2.43 -7.31
N ARG A 35 4.25 -1.92 -7.52
CA ARG A 35 3.98 -0.69 -8.33
C ARG A 35 3.56 0.51 -7.47
N GLN A 36 3.58 0.32 -6.16
CA GLN A 36 3.34 1.39 -5.21
C GLN A 36 4.39 2.49 -5.45
N TYR A 37 3.94 3.74 -5.53
CA TYR A 37 4.81 4.93 -5.53
C TYR A 37 5.56 5.23 -6.83
N MET A 38 4.99 4.87 -7.98
CA MET A 38 5.48 5.37 -9.27
C MET A 38 5.44 6.90 -9.30
N HIS A 39 6.56 7.53 -9.67
CA HIS A 39 6.73 8.98 -9.72
C HIS A 39 5.65 9.65 -10.59
N PRO A 40 4.96 10.69 -10.09
CA PRO A 40 4.17 11.55 -10.96
C PRO A 40 5.09 12.11 -12.05
N THR A 41 4.68 11.95 -13.31
CA THR A 41 5.48 12.42 -14.46
C THR A 41 5.36 13.91 -14.68
N ASP A 42 4.23 14.51 -14.26
CA ASP A 42 3.85 15.84 -14.66
C ASP A 42 3.97 16.83 -13.50
N PRO A 43 4.69 17.96 -13.66
CA PRO A 43 4.95 18.91 -12.57
C PRO A 43 3.70 19.53 -11.96
N PHE A 44 2.64 19.72 -12.76
CA PHE A 44 1.37 20.25 -12.28
C PHE A 44 0.22 19.42 -12.83
N THR A 45 -0.68 19.00 -11.93
CA THR A 45 -1.91 18.29 -12.28
C THR A 45 -3.07 18.94 -11.57
N TYR A 46 -4.26 18.90 -12.15
CA TYR A 46 -5.47 19.39 -11.49
C TYR A 46 -6.62 18.43 -11.68
N ASP A 47 -7.41 18.27 -10.61
CA ASP A 47 -8.68 17.56 -10.63
C ASP A 47 -9.80 18.54 -10.32
N MET A 48 -10.86 18.53 -11.14
CA MET A 48 -12.05 19.33 -10.90
C MET A 48 -13.30 18.54 -11.24
N GLY A 49 -14.35 18.62 -10.44
CA GLY A 49 -15.55 17.86 -10.72
C GLY A 49 -16.65 17.95 -9.67
N ILE A 50 -17.59 17.02 -9.74
CA ILE A 50 -18.69 16.92 -8.78
C ILE A 50 -18.44 15.73 -7.87
N ASN A 51 -18.52 15.98 -6.56
CA ASN A 51 -18.45 14.97 -5.51
C ASN A 51 -19.81 14.86 -4.83
N ARG A 52 -20.39 13.67 -4.81
CA ARG A 52 -21.63 13.36 -4.10
C ARG A 52 -21.29 12.59 -2.83
N TYR A 53 -21.76 13.11 -1.70
CA TYR A 53 -21.55 12.51 -0.39
C TYR A 53 -22.78 12.75 0.49
N ASN A 54 -23.27 11.69 1.14
CA ASN A 54 -24.46 11.74 2.00
C ASN A 54 -25.66 12.50 1.39
N LYS A 55 -25.97 12.21 0.11
CA LYS A 55 -26.97 12.87 -0.76
C LYS A 55 -26.59 14.28 -1.25
N ASP A 56 -25.69 14.98 -0.58
CA ASP A 56 -25.25 16.33 -0.95
C ASP A 56 -24.25 16.32 -2.10
N TYR A 57 -24.20 17.45 -2.82
CA TYR A 57 -23.33 17.65 -3.97
C TYR A 57 -22.33 18.77 -3.68
N TYR A 58 -21.07 18.49 -3.95
CA TYR A 58 -19.94 19.38 -3.76
C TYR A 58 -19.21 19.59 -5.08
N LEU A 59 -18.73 20.82 -5.32
CA LEU A 59 -17.71 21.11 -6.30
C LEU A 59 -16.37 20.70 -5.70
N TYR A 60 -15.74 19.70 -6.30
CA TYR A 60 -14.42 19.24 -5.94
C TYR A 60 -13.37 19.93 -6.81
N VAL A 61 -12.34 20.49 -6.18
CA VAL A 61 -11.19 21.11 -6.84
C VAL A 61 -9.93 20.68 -6.11
N ALA A 62 -8.96 20.09 -6.81
CA ALA A 62 -7.71 19.62 -6.23
C ALA A 62 -6.52 19.89 -7.17
N PRO A 63 -5.97 21.11 -7.19
CA PRO A 63 -4.67 21.36 -7.82
C PRO A 63 -3.58 20.61 -7.07
N THR A 64 -2.61 20.09 -7.82
CA THR A 64 -1.50 19.28 -7.31
C THR A 64 -0.20 19.73 -7.96
N ALA A 65 0.79 20.05 -7.14
CA ALA A 65 2.16 20.31 -7.54
C ALA A 65 3.01 19.07 -7.25
N ASN A 66 3.69 18.56 -8.28
CA ASN A 66 4.59 17.41 -8.20
C ASN A 66 6.03 17.89 -8.40
N PHE A 67 6.87 17.60 -7.43
CA PHE A 67 8.30 17.91 -7.43
C PHE A 67 9.08 16.60 -7.57
N ASN A 68 9.93 16.52 -8.58
CA ASN A 68 10.82 15.39 -8.82
C ASN A 68 12.27 15.89 -8.83
N PHE A 69 13.08 15.42 -7.89
CA PHE A 69 14.44 15.89 -7.65
C PHE A 69 15.46 14.78 -8.00
N GLY A 70 15.42 14.30 -9.24
CA GLY A 70 16.40 13.32 -9.73
C GLY A 70 15.99 11.86 -9.57
N GLY A 71 14.70 11.55 -9.65
CA GLY A 71 14.17 10.19 -9.69
C GLY A 71 14.01 9.53 -8.32
N ASP A 72 15.05 9.57 -7.48
CA ASP A 72 15.03 8.91 -6.17
C ASP A 72 14.37 9.75 -5.07
N PHE A 73 14.08 11.02 -5.30
CA PHE A 73 13.36 11.87 -4.34
C PHE A 73 12.27 12.68 -5.03
N GLY A 74 11.11 12.76 -4.40
CA GLY A 74 10.09 13.71 -4.82
C GLY A 74 8.93 13.82 -3.85
N ALA A 75 8.06 14.78 -4.15
CA ALA A 75 6.90 15.10 -3.35
C ALA A 75 5.74 15.54 -4.23
N SER A 76 4.53 15.18 -3.82
CA SER A 76 3.27 15.63 -4.39
C SER A 76 2.48 16.36 -3.31
N LEU A 77 2.18 17.64 -3.57
CA LEU A 77 1.37 18.48 -2.70
C LEU A 77 0.04 18.77 -3.39
N THR A 78 -1.08 18.45 -2.75
CA THR A 78 -2.42 18.61 -3.33
C THR A 78 -3.27 19.47 -2.41
N VAL A 79 -4.10 20.36 -2.95
CA VAL A 79 -5.05 21.16 -2.16
C VAL A 79 -6.49 20.71 -2.45
N PRO A 80 -7.01 19.64 -1.82
CA PRO A 80 -8.33 19.13 -2.13
C PRO A 80 -9.44 19.90 -1.40
N LEU A 81 -10.28 20.60 -2.17
CA LEU A 81 -11.36 21.44 -1.65
C LEU A 81 -12.71 20.90 -2.12
N ASN A 82 -13.67 20.78 -1.20
CA ASN A 82 -15.06 20.43 -1.49
C ASN A 82 -15.97 21.60 -1.12
N PHE A 83 -16.47 22.34 -2.11
CA PHE A 83 -17.42 23.43 -1.89
C PHE A 83 -18.85 22.95 -2.08
N LEU A 84 -19.71 23.14 -1.09
CA LEU A 84 -21.10 22.73 -1.17
C LEU A 84 -21.81 23.42 -2.35
N LEU A 85 -22.35 22.66 -3.29
CA LEU A 85 -23.15 23.16 -4.41
C LEU A 85 -24.64 23.05 -4.12
N TYR A 86 -25.04 21.91 -3.57
CA TYR A 86 -26.44 21.61 -3.31
C TYR A 86 -26.56 20.68 -2.10
N ASP A 87 -27.41 21.10 -1.16
CA ASP A 87 -27.73 20.41 0.08
C ASP A 87 -29.11 19.77 -0.05
N VAL A 88 -29.17 18.45 0.05
CA VAL A 88 -30.38 17.65 -0.11
C VAL A 88 -30.98 17.40 1.26
N GLU A 89 -32.30 17.52 1.38
CA GLU A 89 -32.96 17.34 2.67
C GLU A 89 -32.66 15.97 3.33
N PRO A 90 -32.41 15.95 4.66
CA PRO A 90 -32.44 17.09 5.60
C PRO A 90 -31.19 17.97 5.50
N LYS A 91 -31.40 19.29 5.50
CA LYS A 91 -30.31 20.27 5.34
C LYS A 91 -29.32 20.22 6.49
N GLN A 92 -28.03 20.39 6.18
CA GLN A 92 -26.99 20.52 7.19
C GLN A 92 -27.16 21.81 8.00
N GLU A 93 -26.77 21.79 9.27
CA GLU A 93 -26.81 22.98 10.12
C GLU A 93 -25.88 24.08 9.55
N ASN A 94 -26.41 25.30 9.42
CA ASN A 94 -25.69 26.44 8.82
C ASN A 94 -25.15 26.14 7.40
N SER A 95 -25.90 25.37 6.62
CA SER A 95 -25.58 25.07 5.23
C SER A 95 -25.74 26.28 4.31
N LYS A 96 -24.71 26.56 3.50
CA LYS A 96 -24.70 27.64 2.52
C LYS A 96 -23.93 27.19 1.28
N ILE A 97 -24.48 27.45 0.09
CA ILE A 97 -23.77 27.20 -1.17
C ILE A 97 -22.42 27.93 -1.16
N GLY A 98 -21.36 27.22 -1.54
CA GLY A 98 -19.97 27.66 -1.49
C GLY A 98 -19.26 27.43 -0.15
N LYS A 99 -19.96 26.95 0.89
CA LYS A 99 -19.33 26.55 2.16
C LYS A 99 -18.37 25.39 1.91
N LEU A 100 -17.14 25.51 2.40
CA LEU A 100 -16.18 24.40 2.39
C LEU A 100 -16.70 23.29 3.32
N ARG A 101 -16.61 22.05 2.87
CA ARG A 101 -16.99 20.88 3.66
C ARG A 101 -16.15 20.82 4.94
N SER A 102 -16.81 20.94 6.09
CA SER A 102 -16.15 21.19 7.39
C SER A 102 -15.26 20.04 7.84
N PHE A 103 -15.73 18.80 7.71
CA PHE A 103 -14.99 17.61 8.15
C PHE A 103 -13.76 17.29 7.30
N ASP A 104 -13.49 18.02 6.22
CA ASP A 104 -12.23 17.88 5.49
C ASP A 104 -11.06 18.58 6.20
N TYR A 105 -11.35 19.48 7.15
CA TYR A 105 -10.40 20.41 7.79
C TYR A 105 -10.82 20.82 9.23
N ASN A 106 -11.51 19.96 9.98
CA ASN A 106 -11.94 20.23 11.35
C ASN A 106 -10.92 19.75 12.40
N GLU A 107 -10.09 18.75 12.08
CA GLU A 107 -9.03 18.26 12.96
C GLU A 107 -7.64 18.78 12.57
N LYS A 108 -6.71 18.82 13.54
CA LYS A 108 -5.33 19.28 13.28
C LYS A 108 -4.60 18.40 12.26
N SER A 109 -4.87 17.11 12.25
CA SER A 109 -4.26 16.17 11.31
C SER A 109 -4.81 16.31 9.88
N ASP A 110 -6.00 16.89 9.71
CA ASP A 110 -6.63 17.09 8.40
C ASP A 110 -5.88 18.06 7.51
N TYR A 111 -5.20 19.05 8.09
CA TYR A 111 -4.33 19.95 7.35
C TYR A 111 -3.15 19.22 6.70
N LEU A 112 -2.77 18.03 7.17
CA LEU A 112 -1.75 17.20 6.54
C LEU A 112 -2.23 16.57 5.22
N ARG A 113 -3.52 16.66 4.88
CA ARG A 113 -4.09 16.28 3.57
C ARG A 113 -3.46 17.04 2.41
N LEU A 114 -2.80 18.16 2.70
CA LEU A 114 -1.97 18.88 1.74
C LEU A 114 -0.78 18.04 1.23
N ILE A 115 -0.29 17.11 2.05
CA ILE A 115 0.72 16.13 1.68
C ILE A 115 -0.01 14.95 1.01
N ASN A 116 0.02 14.92 -0.32
CA ASN A 116 -0.50 13.78 -1.07
C ASN A 116 0.47 12.61 -0.95
N ASN A 117 1.75 12.86 -1.26
CA ASN A 117 2.82 11.93 -0.96
C ASN A 117 4.21 12.60 -0.93
N ILE A 118 5.14 11.98 -0.23
CA ILE A 118 6.58 12.24 -0.32
C ILE A 118 7.23 10.86 -0.45
N TRP A 119 8.17 10.72 -1.37
CA TRP A 119 8.86 9.46 -1.58
C TRP A 119 10.36 9.72 -1.67
N PHE A 120 11.13 8.77 -1.13
CA PHE A 120 12.58 8.78 -1.15
C PHE A 120 13.11 7.36 -1.36
N GLY A 121 14.15 7.22 -2.17
CA GLY A 121 14.88 5.98 -2.41
C GLY A 121 14.32 5.10 -3.53
N GLN A 122 14.84 3.88 -3.57
CA GLN A 122 14.73 2.90 -4.65
C GLN A 122 13.56 1.95 -4.40
N PHE A 123 12.33 2.47 -4.45
CA PHE A 123 11.13 1.65 -4.29
C PHE A 123 11.05 0.54 -5.31
N GLY A 124 10.57 -0.62 -4.88
CA GLY A 124 10.35 -1.72 -5.82
C GLY A 124 11.66 -2.30 -6.37
N LYS A 125 12.84 -1.86 -5.89
CA LYS A 125 14.15 -2.23 -6.41
C LYS A 125 15.01 -2.88 -5.33
N TYR A 126 15.68 -3.95 -5.69
CA TYR A 126 16.82 -4.50 -4.93
C TYR A 126 18.01 -4.67 -5.86
N THR A 127 19.18 -4.24 -5.41
CA THR A 127 20.45 -4.39 -6.13
C THR A 127 21.40 -5.17 -5.23
N PRO A 128 21.67 -6.47 -5.50
CA PRO A 128 22.65 -7.20 -4.71
C PRO A 128 24.03 -6.56 -4.78
N GLY A 129 24.77 -6.66 -3.68
CA GLY A 129 26.01 -5.93 -3.45
C GLY A 129 25.81 -4.52 -2.90
N GLU A 130 24.60 -3.96 -2.97
CA GLU A 130 24.27 -2.62 -2.52
C GLU A 130 23.23 -2.61 -1.40
N ILE A 131 23.14 -1.47 -0.71
CA ILE A 131 22.08 -1.21 0.26
C ILE A 131 20.99 -0.45 -0.48
N THR A 132 19.82 -1.05 -0.59
CA THR A 132 18.63 -0.39 -1.13
C THR A 132 17.77 0.11 0.00
N TYR A 133 17.22 1.31 -0.13
CA TYR A 133 16.32 1.91 0.85
C TYR A 133 15.14 2.57 0.14
N SER A 134 13.99 2.59 0.81
CA SER A 134 12.80 3.32 0.38
C SER A 134 12.09 3.94 1.58
N ALA A 135 11.47 5.10 1.40
CA ALA A 135 10.65 5.74 2.41
C ALA A 135 9.52 6.53 1.76
N TYR A 136 8.27 6.13 2.04
CA TYR A 136 7.05 6.73 1.53
C TYR A 136 6.28 7.35 2.69
N LEU A 137 5.85 8.59 2.49
CA LEU A 137 4.92 9.29 3.35
C LEU A 137 3.67 9.64 2.54
N GLY A 138 2.49 9.36 3.06
CA GLY A 138 1.24 9.65 2.36
C GLY A 138 0.07 8.80 2.86
N LYS A 139 -0.95 8.65 2.01
CA LYS A 139 -2.06 7.73 2.29
C LYS A 139 -1.59 6.28 2.16
N MET A 140 -1.91 5.47 3.17
CA MET A 140 -1.66 4.03 3.12
C MET A 140 -2.92 3.35 2.63
N PHE A 141 -2.84 2.72 1.45
CA PHE A 141 -3.91 1.90 0.88
C PHE A 141 -3.68 0.41 1.08
N ASP A 142 -2.44 0.02 1.37
CA ASP A 142 -2.03 -1.35 1.58
C ASP A 142 -0.74 -1.38 2.43
N GLY A 143 -0.85 -1.02 3.71
CA GLY A 143 0.28 -1.10 4.64
C GLY A 143 0.54 -2.54 5.10
N TYR A 144 1.78 -3.01 4.99
CA TYR A 144 2.18 -4.36 5.40
C TYR A 144 3.59 -4.37 6.02
N ILE A 145 3.86 -5.40 6.81
CA ILE A 145 5.21 -5.71 7.31
C ILE A 145 5.45 -7.22 7.34
N GLY A 146 6.66 -7.64 6.99
CA GLY A 146 7.01 -9.06 6.91
C GLY A 146 6.06 -9.84 5.99
N HIS A 147 5.72 -11.06 6.41
CA HIS A 147 4.71 -11.89 5.76
C HIS A 147 3.26 -11.40 5.96
N GLY A 148 3.03 -10.26 6.61
CA GLY A 148 1.67 -9.75 6.86
C GLY A 148 0.90 -10.54 7.91
N THR A 149 1.58 -11.16 8.87
CA THR A 149 0.93 -11.94 9.94
C THR A 149 0.48 -11.06 11.12
N ILE A 150 1.05 -9.85 11.24
CA ILE A 150 0.71 -8.85 12.28
C ILE A 150 0.04 -7.61 11.68
N VAL A 151 0.70 -6.95 10.71
CA VAL A 151 0.18 -5.79 9.96
C VAL A 151 -0.03 -6.20 8.52
N ASN A 152 -1.27 -6.12 8.02
CA ASN A 152 -1.60 -6.55 6.66
C ASN A 152 -2.72 -5.71 6.05
N ARG A 153 -2.50 -5.15 4.86
CA ARG A 153 -3.47 -4.27 4.19
C ARG A 153 -4.01 -3.15 5.07
N TYR A 154 -3.16 -2.57 5.89
CA TYR A 154 -3.55 -1.48 6.76
C TYR A 154 -3.94 -0.25 5.93
N ILE A 155 -5.09 0.34 6.23
CA ILE A 155 -5.57 1.56 5.60
C ILE A 155 -5.75 2.62 6.69
N ASN A 156 -5.01 3.71 6.59
CA ASN A 156 -4.96 4.74 7.65
C ASN A 156 -6.02 5.85 7.50
N ASN A 157 -6.73 5.89 6.36
CA ASN A 157 -7.75 6.89 6.04
C ASN A 157 -9.09 6.25 5.65
N GLN A 158 -9.57 5.29 6.46
CA GLN A 158 -10.88 4.66 6.23
C GLN A 158 -12.04 5.52 6.70
N ARG A 159 -11.84 6.22 7.81
CA ARG A 159 -12.83 7.13 8.37
C ARG A 159 -12.80 8.46 7.62
N LEU A 160 -13.94 9.13 7.59
CA LEU A 160 -14.09 10.43 6.93
C LEU A 160 -13.66 11.62 7.80
N ASP A 161 -13.70 11.42 9.11
CA ASP A 161 -13.51 12.41 10.17
C ASP A 161 -12.03 12.68 10.53
N VAL A 162 -11.11 11.84 10.08
CA VAL A 162 -9.68 11.97 10.39
C VAL A 162 -8.84 11.69 9.15
N TYR A 163 -7.91 12.60 8.86
CA TYR A 163 -6.83 12.35 7.92
C TYR A 163 -5.52 11.94 8.60
N ASN A 164 -4.86 10.92 8.06
CA ASN A 164 -3.55 10.48 8.50
C ASN A 164 -2.55 10.41 7.33
N VAL A 165 -1.37 11.01 7.51
CA VAL A 165 -0.21 10.79 6.63
C VAL A 165 0.63 9.69 7.25
N GLY A 166 0.57 8.48 6.69
CA GLY A 166 1.35 7.35 7.16
C GLY A 166 2.80 7.42 6.69
N LEU A 167 3.64 6.56 7.28
CA LEU A 167 5.02 6.31 6.87
C LEU A 167 5.19 4.81 6.60
N GLN A 168 5.79 4.45 5.48
CA GLN A 168 6.33 3.11 5.23
C GLN A 168 7.75 3.28 4.72
N ALA A 169 8.70 2.65 5.38
CA ALA A 169 10.10 2.72 5.00
C ALA A 169 10.78 1.38 5.17
N ASP A 170 11.79 1.13 4.39
CA ASP A 170 12.55 -0.10 4.45
C ASP A 170 13.97 0.11 3.95
N MET A 171 14.84 -0.78 4.40
CA MET A 171 16.24 -0.84 4.01
C MET A 171 16.61 -2.31 3.89
N ASN A 172 17.29 -2.70 2.82
CA ASN A 172 17.68 -4.08 2.55
C ASN A 172 19.12 -4.12 2.04
N SER A 173 19.84 -5.16 2.42
CA SER A 173 21.21 -5.47 2.02
C SER A 173 21.33 -6.97 1.80
N ASP A 174 22.48 -7.48 1.38
CA ASP A 174 22.68 -8.93 1.26
C ASP A 174 22.64 -9.68 2.61
N PHE A 175 22.88 -8.99 3.74
CA PHE A 175 23.03 -9.61 5.06
C PHE A 175 21.77 -9.53 5.92
N GLY A 176 20.80 -8.72 5.53
CA GLY A 176 19.61 -8.44 6.32
C GLY A 176 18.96 -7.12 5.92
N GLY A 177 17.91 -6.75 6.64
CA GLY A 177 17.18 -5.53 6.39
C GLY A 177 16.29 -5.10 7.54
N VAL A 178 15.70 -3.92 7.38
CA VAL A 178 14.80 -3.28 8.32
C VAL A 178 13.56 -2.83 7.56
N GLN A 179 12.39 -2.99 8.16
CA GLN A 179 11.12 -2.42 7.67
C GLN A 179 10.48 -1.64 8.81
N VAL A 180 9.86 -0.52 8.48
CA VAL A 180 9.19 0.40 9.41
C VAL A 180 7.86 0.81 8.81
N PHE A 181 6.84 0.83 9.65
CA PHE A 181 5.49 1.28 9.29
C PHE A 181 4.91 2.16 10.40
N SER A 182 4.19 3.21 10.04
CA SER A 182 3.39 4.01 10.97
C SER A 182 2.11 4.48 10.28
N ASN A 183 0.96 4.39 10.96
CA ASN A 183 -0.32 4.83 10.41
C ASN A 183 -0.37 6.35 10.17
N SER A 184 0.32 7.12 11.02
CA SER A 184 0.37 8.57 10.99
C SER A 184 1.73 9.06 11.45
N ILE A 185 2.27 10.10 10.82
CA ILE A 185 3.47 10.83 11.29
C ILE A 185 3.14 11.78 12.45
N TYR A 186 1.86 12.15 12.59
CA TYR A 186 1.36 13.06 13.62
C TYR A 186 0.93 12.31 14.89
N THR A 187 -0.08 11.44 14.79
CA THR A 187 -0.63 10.76 15.98
C THR A 187 0.22 9.58 16.43
N ARG A 188 0.90 8.90 15.49
CA ARG A 188 1.79 7.73 15.71
C ARG A 188 1.15 6.70 16.65
N GLU A 189 -0.13 6.45 16.43
CA GLU A 189 -0.88 5.52 17.28
C GLU A 189 -0.46 4.10 16.98
N VAL A 190 -0.54 3.70 15.71
CA VAL A 190 -0.10 2.39 15.24
C VAL A 190 1.25 2.51 14.56
N SER A 191 2.24 1.78 15.06
CA SER A 191 3.53 1.66 14.39
C SER A 191 4.07 0.23 14.48
N SER A 192 4.94 -0.12 13.53
CA SER A 192 5.59 -1.41 13.49
C SER A 192 7.02 -1.28 12.94
N ALA A 193 7.88 -2.18 13.40
CA ALA A 193 9.22 -2.33 12.92
C ALA A 193 9.56 -3.83 12.82
N ARG A 194 10.28 -4.21 11.76
CA ARG A 194 10.86 -5.53 11.58
C ARG A 194 12.33 -5.38 11.29
N VAL A 195 13.13 -6.25 11.90
CA VAL A 195 14.54 -6.41 11.57
C VAL A 195 14.75 -7.87 11.23
N TYR A 196 15.44 -8.15 10.13
CA TYR A 196 15.77 -9.51 9.75
C TYR A 196 17.22 -9.62 9.32
N ILE A 197 17.78 -10.81 9.48
CA ILE A 197 19.15 -11.14 9.11
C ILE A 197 19.18 -12.39 8.25
N ARG A 198 20.21 -12.50 7.41
CA ARG A 198 20.56 -13.70 6.66
C ARG A 198 21.81 -14.30 7.30
N PRO A 199 21.66 -15.18 8.31
CA PRO A 199 22.75 -15.53 9.21
C PRO A 199 23.91 -16.24 8.51
N ILE A 200 23.63 -17.05 7.49
CA ILE A 200 24.66 -17.76 6.73
C ILE A 200 25.52 -16.75 5.95
N ALA A 201 24.90 -15.79 5.25
CA ALA A 201 25.61 -14.72 4.55
C ALA A 201 26.45 -13.84 5.50
N ALA A 202 25.87 -13.45 6.64
CA ALA A 202 26.57 -12.65 7.65
C ALA A 202 27.76 -13.40 8.25
N GLY A 203 27.59 -14.70 8.55
CA GLY A 203 28.64 -15.55 9.10
C GLY A 203 29.82 -15.73 8.14
N PHE A 204 29.57 -15.98 6.85
CA PHE A 204 30.64 -16.09 5.85
C PHE A 204 31.45 -14.80 5.73
N LYS A 205 30.79 -13.63 5.69
CA LYS A 205 31.49 -12.34 5.64
C LYS A 205 32.34 -12.09 6.88
N LEU A 206 31.84 -12.43 8.08
CA LEU A 206 32.62 -12.32 9.32
C LEU A 206 33.85 -13.22 9.30
N PHE A 207 33.71 -14.46 8.82
CA PHE A 207 34.83 -15.40 8.68
C PHE A 207 35.89 -14.88 7.68
N ASP A 208 35.46 -14.31 6.55
CA ASP A 208 36.37 -13.73 5.56
C ASP A 208 37.15 -12.54 6.12
N ILE A 209 36.49 -11.67 6.90
CA ILE A 209 37.14 -10.54 7.61
C ILE A 209 38.18 -11.05 8.61
N ILE A 210 37.83 -12.04 9.43
CA ILE A 210 38.71 -12.58 10.48
C ILE A 210 39.92 -13.32 9.89
N THR A 211 39.73 -14.06 8.80
CA THR A 211 40.79 -14.90 8.22
C THR A 211 41.67 -14.18 7.19
N GLY A 212 41.37 -12.91 6.86
CA GLY A 212 42.12 -12.13 5.87
C GLY A 212 42.04 -12.70 4.44
N ARG A 213 41.14 -13.65 4.18
CA ARG A 213 41.01 -14.39 2.91
C ARG A 213 40.13 -13.66 1.89
N SER A 214 40.36 -12.37 1.69
CA SER A 214 39.52 -11.50 0.86
C SER A 214 39.38 -11.92 -0.63
N LYS A 215 40.19 -12.87 -1.12
CA LYS A 215 40.20 -13.28 -2.53
C LYS A 215 39.78 -14.72 -2.82
N THR A 216 39.89 -15.66 -1.89
CA THR A 216 39.57 -17.09 -2.15
C THR A 216 38.08 -17.40 -2.08
N PHE A 217 37.29 -16.62 -1.34
CA PHE A 217 35.83 -16.66 -1.36
C PHE A 217 35.20 -15.59 -2.26
N ALA A 218 36.01 -14.80 -2.98
CA ALA A 218 35.53 -13.84 -3.98
C ALA A 218 34.82 -14.50 -5.19
N MET A 219 34.84 -15.84 -5.30
CA MET A 219 34.00 -16.61 -6.24
C MET A 219 32.57 -16.87 -5.72
N LEU A 220 32.27 -16.58 -4.46
CA LEU A 220 30.90 -16.25 -4.05
C LEU A 220 30.71 -14.75 -4.27
N THR A 221 30.82 -14.30 -5.52
CA THR A 221 30.08 -13.11 -5.94
C THR A 221 28.69 -13.27 -5.37
N VAL A 222 28.30 -12.38 -4.46
CA VAL A 222 26.96 -12.33 -3.89
C VAL A 222 26.05 -11.91 -5.04
N GLY A 223 25.72 -12.90 -5.87
CA GLY A 223 25.34 -12.73 -7.25
C GLY A 223 23.93 -13.21 -7.46
N GLN A 224 23.13 -12.29 -8.00
CA GLN A 224 22.25 -12.48 -9.15
C GLN A 224 21.19 -13.56 -9.08
N GLY A 225 20.10 -13.31 -8.35
CA GLY A 225 18.84 -14.00 -8.65
C GLY A 225 17.61 -13.13 -8.59
N ASN A 226 16.80 -13.22 -9.65
CA ASN A 226 15.67 -12.35 -9.97
C ASN A 226 14.46 -12.63 -9.08
N VAL A 227 14.37 -12.03 -7.89
CA VAL A 227 13.23 -12.29 -7.00
C VAL A 227 12.72 -11.02 -6.36
N ALA A 228 11.39 -10.93 -6.36
CA ALA A 228 10.61 -10.04 -5.52
C ALA A 228 10.86 -10.41 -4.04
N ASP A 229 11.29 -9.46 -3.21
CA ASP A 229 11.21 -9.70 -1.76
C ASP A 229 9.74 -9.81 -1.30
N GLU A 230 9.48 -10.08 -0.02
CA GLU A 230 8.11 -10.12 0.54
C GLU A 230 7.28 -8.85 0.23
N ALA A 231 7.95 -7.72 -0.04
CA ALA A 231 7.38 -6.44 -0.46
C ALA A 231 7.11 -6.30 -1.98
N GLY A 232 7.35 -7.36 -2.76
CA GLY A 232 7.14 -7.34 -4.20
C GLY A 232 8.27 -6.67 -5.00
N ARG A 233 9.43 -6.37 -4.40
CA ARG A 233 10.49 -5.55 -5.04
C ARG A 233 11.28 -6.29 -6.12
N LYS A 234 11.16 -5.86 -7.37
CA LYS A 234 11.93 -6.37 -8.51
C LYS A 234 13.44 -6.14 -8.32
N LYS A 235 14.27 -7.13 -8.66
CA LYS A 235 15.73 -6.92 -8.74
C LYS A 235 16.12 -6.20 -10.03
N VAL A 236 17.01 -5.21 -9.93
CA VAL A 236 17.54 -4.49 -11.10
C VAL A 236 18.76 -5.24 -11.64
N TYR A 237 18.52 -6.26 -12.45
CA TYR A 237 19.54 -6.76 -13.39
C TYR A 237 19.10 -6.72 -14.85
N GLU A 238 17.85 -6.36 -15.13
CA GLU A 238 17.31 -6.11 -16.47
C GLU A 238 16.33 -4.92 -16.46
N GLU A 239 16.58 -3.93 -15.61
CA GLU A 239 16.06 -2.56 -15.78
C GLU A 239 17.23 -1.62 -16.01
N VAL A 240 17.94 -1.92 -17.08
CA VAL A 240 18.58 -0.89 -17.86
C VAL A 240 18.02 -1.07 -19.27
N GLY A 241 16.81 -0.54 -19.45
CA GLY A 241 16.44 0.10 -20.71
C GLY A 241 17.20 1.42 -20.90
N ALA A 242 18.40 1.59 -20.33
CA ALA A 242 19.40 2.32 -21.06
C ALA A 242 19.86 1.38 -22.19
N GLU A 243 19.19 1.51 -23.32
CA GLU A 243 19.97 1.70 -24.54
C GLU A 243 20.81 2.99 -24.41
N GLU A 244 21.62 3.12 -23.36
CA GLU A 244 22.91 3.75 -23.55
C GLU A 244 23.71 2.66 -24.24
N LYS A 245 23.67 2.69 -25.58
CA LYS A 245 24.82 2.26 -26.37
C LYS A 245 26.00 2.93 -25.66
N GLU A 246 26.77 2.18 -24.88
CA GLU A 246 28.04 2.67 -24.36
C GLU A 246 28.90 2.93 -25.59
N SER A 247 28.79 4.14 -26.11
CA SER A 247 29.68 4.68 -27.11
C SER A 247 30.62 5.62 -26.40
N TYR A 248 31.85 5.18 -26.21
CA TYR A 248 32.89 6.08 -25.74
C TYR A 248 33.34 6.96 -26.91
N ARG A 249 33.56 8.25 -26.62
CA ARG A 249 34.14 9.18 -27.59
C ARG A 249 35.64 8.89 -27.67
N ALA A 250 36.10 8.50 -28.85
CA ALA A 250 37.52 8.38 -29.12
C ALA A 250 37.93 9.43 -30.16
N LEU A 251 39.04 10.13 -29.89
CA LEU A 251 39.70 10.97 -30.89
C LEU A 251 40.49 10.04 -31.80
N ILE A 252 40.00 9.82 -33.02
CA ILE A 252 40.68 8.99 -34.01
C ILE A 252 41.38 9.94 -34.99
N GLU A 253 42.68 9.70 -35.21
CA GLU A 253 43.50 10.48 -36.13
C GLU A 253 43.37 9.89 -37.54
N ASP A 254 42.87 10.68 -38.49
CA ASP A 254 42.70 10.25 -39.87
C ASP A 254 44.09 10.06 -40.53
N GLN A 255 44.41 8.81 -40.91
CA GLN A 255 45.76 8.43 -41.35
C GLN A 255 46.22 9.12 -42.64
N LYS A 256 45.35 9.81 -43.38
CA LYS A 256 45.73 10.58 -44.58
C LYS A 256 45.92 12.08 -44.35
N THR A 257 45.27 12.68 -43.36
CA THR A 257 45.26 14.15 -43.16
C THR A 257 45.79 14.61 -41.80
N LYS A 258 46.04 13.68 -40.86
CA LYS A 258 46.55 13.95 -39.49
C LYS A 258 45.71 14.92 -38.64
N GLU A 259 44.44 15.15 -39.00
CA GLU A 259 43.50 15.87 -38.13
C GLU A 259 42.76 14.88 -37.23
N LYS A 260 42.56 15.28 -35.96
CA LYS A 260 41.85 14.47 -34.96
C LYS A 260 40.36 14.75 -35.05
N LYS A 261 39.57 13.71 -35.28
CA LYS A 261 38.11 13.80 -35.34
C LYS A 261 37.49 12.95 -34.24
N GLU A 262 36.50 13.49 -33.54
CA GLU A 262 35.74 12.75 -32.53
C GLU A 262 34.68 11.88 -33.20
N GLU A 263 34.75 10.56 -32.99
CA GLU A 263 33.72 9.61 -33.41
C GLU A 263 33.22 8.77 -32.23
N MET A 264 31.93 8.38 -32.30
CA MET A 264 31.27 7.51 -31.33
C MET A 264 31.31 6.06 -31.82
N ILE A 265 32.02 5.18 -31.10
CA ILE A 265 32.10 3.75 -31.42
C ILE A 265 31.13 2.98 -30.51
N PRO A 266 30.15 2.20 -31.02
CA PRO A 266 29.27 1.39 -30.19
C PRO A 266 30.01 0.18 -29.57
N ALA A 267 29.84 -0.07 -28.27
CA ALA A 267 30.33 -1.30 -27.64
C ALA A 267 29.56 -2.53 -28.16
N ASP A 268 30.26 -3.47 -28.79
CA ASP A 268 29.69 -4.72 -29.29
C ASP A 268 29.10 -5.58 -28.15
N LYS A 269 27.86 -6.06 -28.35
CA LYS A 269 27.20 -7.03 -27.46
C LYS A 269 28.07 -8.28 -27.35
N LYS A 270 28.53 -8.62 -26.14
CA LYS A 270 29.17 -9.91 -25.87
C LYS A 270 28.23 -11.06 -26.28
N PRO A 271 28.71 -12.11 -26.96
CA PRO A 271 27.88 -13.24 -27.36
C PRO A 271 27.34 -13.98 -26.13
N GLU A 272 26.04 -14.30 -26.14
CA GLU A 272 25.39 -15.15 -25.14
C GLU A 272 26.08 -16.52 -25.11
N LYS A 273 26.70 -16.87 -23.97
CA LYS A 273 27.25 -18.22 -23.74
C LYS A 273 26.11 -19.22 -23.60
N ASN A 274 26.34 -20.45 -24.10
CA ASN A 274 25.44 -21.60 -23.93
C ASN A 274 25.00 -21.76 -22.46
N GLN A 275 23.70 -21.61 -22.23
CA GLN A 275 23.09 -21.66 -20.89
C GLN A 275 23.19 -23.08 -20.32
N ASN A 276 23.90 -23.23 -19.20
CA ASN A 276 23.97 -24.49 -18.47
C ASN A 276 22.69 -24.70 -17.63
N LEU A 277 22.25 -25.94 -17.44
CA LEU A 277 21.13 -26.28 -16.55
C LEU A 277 21.30 -25.73 -15.11
N LYS A 278 22.55 -25.54 -14.66
CA LYS A 278 22.90 -24.88 -13.38
C LYS A 278 22.72 -23.36 -13.36
N GLU A 279 22.60 -22.69 -14.50
CA GLU A 279 22.26 -21.26 -14.57
C GLU A 279 20.74 -21.07 -14.62
N LEU A 280 20.01 -22.08 -15.09
CA LEU A 280 18.54 -22.12 -15.10
C LEU A 280 17.97 -22.33 -13.68
N PHE A 281 18.64 -23.17 -12.89
CA PHE A 281 18.32 -23.49 -11.49
C PHE A 281 19.41 -22.93 -10.58
N ASN A 282 19.06 -22.15 -9.55
CA ASN A 282 19.99 -21.62 -8.54
C ASN A 282 20.65 -20.29 -8.93
N GLN A 283 19.83 -19.28 -9.18
CA GLN A 283 20.31 -17.91 -9.35
C GLN A 283 20.81 -17.28 -8.03
N ASP A 284 20.24 -17.66 -6.88
CA ASP A 284 20.63 -17.09 -5.58
C ASP A 284 21.69 -17.92 -4.86
N ASN A 285 22.75 -17.25 -4.38
CA ASN A 285 23.73 -17.84 -3.47
C ASN A 285 23.02 -18.49 -2.26
N PHE A 286 23.36 -19.76 -1.99
CA PHE A 286 22.82 -20.53 -0.86
C PHE A 286 22.89 -19.77 0.47
N ALA A 287 23.92 -18.95 0.67
CA ALA A 287 24.11 -18.16 1.88
C ALA A 287 22.99 -17.13 2.14
N ASN A 288 22.28 -16.67 1.10
CA ASN A 288 21.25 -15.64 1.20
C ASN A 288 19.82 -16.23 1.25
N ARG A 289 19.69 -17.56 1.26
CA ARG A 289 18.38 -18.22 1.14
C ARG A 289 17.63 -18.34 2.45
N PHE A 290 18.34 -18.31 3.58
CA PHE A 290 17.73 -18.41 4.89
C PHE A 290 17.72 -17.04 5.55
N ALA A 291 16.55 -16.58 5.99
CA ALA A 291 16.43 -15.38 6.80
C ALA A 291 15.60 -15.64 8.07
N ILE A 292 15.96 -14.90 9.10
CA ILE A 292 15.24 -14.87 10.38
C ILE A 292 14.94 -13.42 10.69
N GLY A 293 13.67 -13.12 10.94
CA GLY A 293 13.20 -11.80 11.32
C GLY A 293 12.58 -11.77 12.71
N TYR A 294 12.62 -10.58 13.28
CA TYR A 294 11.86 -10.20 14.47
C TYR A 294 11.02 -8.98 14.11
N THR A 295 9.70 -9.11 14.32
CA THR A 295 8.72 -8.06 14.07
C THR A 295 8.11 -7.62 15.38
N THR A 296 7.94 -6.31 15.56
CA THR A 296 7.13 -5.73 16.64
C THR A 296 6.16 -4.72 16.05
N ALA A 297 4.93 -4.73 16.52
CA ALA A 297 3.91 -3.72 16.23
C ALA A 297 3.27 -3.27 17.53
N PHE A 298 2.82 -2.03 17.60
CA PHE A 298 2.19 -1.49 18.79
C PHE A 298 1.13 -0.45 18.43
N ASP A 299 0.10 -0.39 19.28
CA ASP A 299 -0.81 0.75 19.37
C ASP A 299 -0.54 1.46 20.70
N ASN A 300 -0.02 2.68 20.64
CA ASN A 300 0.35 3.46 21.82
C ASN A 300 -0.87 3.94 22.64
N LYS A 301 -2.06 3.94 22.04
CA LYS A 301 -3.32 4.39 22.65
C LYS A 301 -4.45 3.44 22.25
N ALA A 302 -4.23 2.13 22.46
CA ALA A 302 -5.26 1.14 22.17
C ALA A 302 -6.43 1.32 23.14
N PRO A 303 -7.65 1.60 22.65
CA PRO A 303 -8.82 1.77 23.52
C PRO A 303 -9.14 0.46 24.25
N THR A 304 -9.25 0.50 25.57
CA THR A 304 -9.68 -0.65 26.40
C THR A 304 -11.10 -0.50 26.92
N GLU A 305 -11.57 0.74 27.09
CA GLU A 305 -12.94 1.03 27.51
C GLU A 305 -13.36 2.37 26.90
N LEU A 306 -14.59 2.42 26.36
CA LEU A 306 -15.17 3.65 25.84
C LEU A 306 -15.92 4.44 26.92
N LYS A 307 -16.17 5.73 26.66
CA LYS A 307 -16.85 6.62 27.61
C LYS A 307 -18.34 6.68 27.32
N PHE A 308 -19.15 6.20 28.24
CA PHE A 308 -20.61 6.26 28.15
C PHE A 308 -21.21 7.40 28.98
N ASP A 309 -22.38 7.87 28.60
CA ASP A 309 -23.20 8.75 29.44
C ASP A 309 -24.07 7.95 30.44
N THR A 310 -24.85 8.66 31.25
CA THR A 310 -25.74 8.06 32.26
C THR A 310 -26.90 7.27 31.65
N THR A 311 -27.14 7.40 30.34
CA THR A 311 -28.17 6.67 29.60
C THR A 311 -27.61 5.42 28.90
N GLY A 312 -26.30 5.19 28.98
CA GLY A 312 -25.62 4.08 28.30
C GLY A 312 -25.28 4.36 26.84
N LYS A 313 -25.41 5.62 26.37
CA LYS A 313 -25.01 6.02 25.03
C LYS A 313 -23.52 6.37 25.00
N LEU A 314 -22.83 6.00 23.91
CA LEU A 314 -21.43 6.36 23.73
C LEU A 314 -21.31 7.89 23.61
N ARG A 315 -20.41 8.48 24.39
CA ARG A 315 -20.07 9.89 24.23
C ARG A 315 -19.13 10.06 23.06
N VAL A 316 -19.39 11.08 22.27
CA VAL A 316 -18.55 11.52 21.16
C VAL A 316 -18.02 12.93 21.40
N ASP A 317 -17.00 13.33 20.66
CA ASP A 317 -16.57 14.73 20.59
C ASP A 317 -17.42 15.56 19.61
N ASP A 318 -17.05 16.81 19.39
CA ASP A 318 -17.75 17.74 18.49
C ASP A 318 -17.71 17.30 17.01
N ASN A 319 -16.89 16.30 16.68
CA ASN A 319 -16.69 15.75 15.35
C ASN A 319 -17.27 14.32 15.22
N ASP A 320 -18.13 13.91 16.16
CA ASP A 320 -18.75 12.59 16.24
C ASP A 320 -17.75 11.42 16.46
N ASN A 321 -16.52 11.69 16.90
CA ASN A 321 -15.54 10.64 17.21
C ASN A 321 -15.83 9.99 18.58
N PRO A 322 -15.80 8.65 18.70
CA PRO A 322 -15.87 7.94 19.97
C PRO A 322 -14.89 8.44 21.04
N LEU A 323 -15.40 8.84 22.20
CA LEU A 323 -14.56 9.18 23.37
C LEU A 323 -14.14 7.92 24.12
N VAL A 324 -12.86 7.87 24.47
CA VAL A 324 -12.25 6.74 25.17
C VAL A 324 -12.10 7.06 26.66
N LYS A 325 -12.47 6.12 27.53
CA LYS A 325 -12.34 6.23 28.99
C LYS A 325 -10.96 5.76 29.46
N SER A 326 -10.47 4.64 28.94
CA SER A 326 -9.15 4.11 29.24
C SER A 326 -8.44 3.60 28.00
N VAL A 327 -7.12 3.79 27.97
CA VAL A 327 -6.22 3.31 26.92
C VAL A 327 -5.10 2.49 27.53
N GLU A 328 -4.52 1.61 26.74
CA GLU A 328 -3.31 0.88 27.08
C GLU A 328 -2.37 0.84 25.87
N LYS A 329 -1.06 0.70 26.10
CA LYS A 329 -0.13 0.38 25.02
C LYS A 329 -0.24 -1.09 24.66
N LEU A 330 -0.84 -1.40 23.52
CA LEU A 330 -0.84 -2.74 22.93
C LEU A 330 0.50 -2.99 22.24
N THR A 331 1.05 -4.20 22.36
CA THR A 331 2.28 -4.63 21.69
C THR A 331 2.13 -6.06 21.22
N ILE A 332 2.38 -6.27 19.93
CA ILE A 332 2.42 -7.57 19.29
C ILE A 332 3.85 -7.79 18.81
N SER A 333 4.43 -8.94 19.11
CA SER A 333 5.76 -9.29 18.65
C SER A 333 5.76 -10.68 18.03
N GLY A 334 6.62 -10.90 17.05
CA GLY A 334 6.75 -12.18 16.39
C GLY A 334 8.13 -12.43 15.83
N TYR A 335 8.40 -13.71 15.60
CA TYR A 335 9.57 -14.19 14.88
C TYR A 335 9.11 -14.80 13.57
N ASP A 336 9.82 -14.48 12.50
CA ASP A 336 9.59 -15.02 11.17
C ASP A 336 10.84 -15.78 10.70
N PHE A 337 10.62 -16.89 10.03
CA PHE A 337 11.66 -17.74 9.44
C PHE A 337 11.28 -17.99 8.00
N GLU A 338 12.16 -17.67 7.07
CA GLU A 338 11.96 -17.93 5.64
C GLU A 338 13.13 -18.71 5.06
N TYR A 339 12.83 -19.64 4.16
CA TYR A 339 13.85 -20.36 3.42
C TYR A 339 13.50 -20.42 1.94
N LYS A 340 14.32 -19.79 1.11
CA LYS A 340 14.18 -19.80 -0.34
C LYS A 340 14.63 -21.15 -0.91
N LEU A 341 13.69 -22.08 -0.97
CA LEU A 341 13.92 -23.46 -1.38
C LEU A 341 14.28 -23.55 -2.87
N LEU A 342 13.53 -22.84 -3.73
CA LEU A 342 13.75 -22.83 -5.17
C LEU A 342 13.86 -21.38 -5.67
N SER A 343 14.87 -21.12 -6.51
CA SER A 343 15.09 -19.84 -7.19
C SER A 343 15.57 -20.12 -8.61
N ALA A 344 14.64 -20.12 -9.54
CA ALA A 344 14.88 -20.32 -10.96
C ALA A 344 14.17 -19.22 -11.77
N LYS A 345 14.55 -19.06 -13.04
CA LYS A 345 14.07 -17.95 -13.90
C LYS A 345 12.55 -17.79 -13.96
N TYR A 346 11.81 -18.90 -13.89
CA TYR A 346 10.35 -18.93 -14.03
C TYR A 346 9.63 -19.56 -12.82
N ILE A 347 10.37 -19.99 -11.81
CA ILE A 347 9.77 -20.62 -10.64
C ILE A 347 10.57 -20.28 -9.37
N GLU A 348 9.86 -19.79 -8.37
CA GLU A 348 10.40 -19.51 -7.06
C GLU A 348 9.49 -20.10 -5.99
N LEU A 349 10.09 -20.68 -4.96
CA LEU A 349 9.38 -21.26 -3.83
C LEU A 349 10.08 -20.89 -2.54
N THR A 350 9.37 -20.16 -1.68
CA THR A 350 9.84 -19.71 -0.36
C THR A 350 8.84 -20.15 0.71
N PRO A 351 9.00 -21.32 1.32
CA PRO A 351 8.33 -21.65 2.58
C PRO A 351 8.74 -20.68 3.70
N TYR A 352 7.78 -20.40 4.57
CA TYR A 352 7.99 -19.58 5.76
C TYR A 352 7.17 -20.07 6.95
N TYR A 353 7.62 -19.66 8.13
CA TYR A 353 6.99 -19.95 9.42
C TYR A 353 7.06 -18.72 10.33
N ASP A 354 5.91 -18.30 10.85
CA ASP A 354 5.80 -17.16 11.77
C ASP A 354 5.19 -17.58 13.10
N VAL A 355 5.73 -17.05 14.19
CA VAL A 355 5.17 -17.19 15.53
C VAL A 355 4.97 -15.82 16.14
N ASN A 356 3.72 -15.50 16.48
CA ASN A 356 3.30 -14.20 16.97
C ASN A 356 2.67 -14.30 18.36
N LYS A 357 2.84 -13.26 19.18
CA LYS A 357 2.25 -13.11 20.51
C LYS A 357 1.72 -11.69 20.72
N ILE A 358 0.51 -11.57 21.28
CA ILE A 358 -0.04 -10.29 21.77
C ILE A 358 0.31 -10.19 23.26
N LYS A 359 1.10 -9.18 23.67
CA LYS A 359 1.67 -9.13 25.03
C LYS A 359 0.65 -8.82 26.11
N GLN A 360 -0.39 -8.07 25.80
CA GLN A 360 -1.41 -7.58 26.73
C GLN A 360 -2.58 -8.55 26.93
N ILE A 361 -2.56 -9.70 26.25
CA ILE A 361 -3.60 -10.71 26.34
C ILE A 361 -2.91 -12.02 26.76
N ASP A 362 -3.28 -12.54 27.92
CA ASP A 362 -2.64 -13.74 28.44
C ASP A 362 -2.88 -14.94 27.52
N GLY A 363 -1.86 -15.77 27.32
CA GLY A 363 -1.92 -16.90 26.41
C GLY A 363 -2.10 -16.58 24.92
N ALA A 364 -2.26 -15.31 24.48
CA ALA A 364 -2.59 -14.99 23.08
C ALA A 364 -1.41 -15.19 22.12
N HIS A 365 -1.40 -16.32 21.40
CA HIS A 365 -0.38 -16.66 20.42
C HIS A 365 -0.95 -17.28 19.15
N GLY A 366 -0.23 -17.10 18.04
CA GLY A 366 -0.59 -17.62 16.73
C GLY A 366 0.63 -18.11 15.96
N THR A 367 0.46 -19.22 15.25
CA THR A 367 1.47 -19.81 14.37
C THR A 367 0.95 -19.80 12.93
N HIS A 368 1.80 -19.42 11.98
CA HIS A 368 1.47 -19.32 10.57
C HIS A 368 2.49 -20.13 9.77
N TYR A 369 2.00 -21.04 8.94
CA TYR A 369 2.80 -21.90 8.07
C TYR A 369 2.41 -21.58 6.64
N GLY A 370 3.30 -21.00 5.85
CA GLY A 370 2.97 -20.67 4.48
C GLY A 370 4.09 -20.92 3.51
N ALA A 371 3.79 -20.71 2.24
CA ALA A 371 4.77 -20.76 1.17
C ALA A 371 4.42 -19.73 0.12
N VAL A 372 5.40 -18.99 -0.38
CA VAL A 372 5.26 -18.13 -1.54
C VAL A 372 5.74 -18.89 -2.77
N LEU A 373 4.83 -19.20 -3.68
CA LEU A 373 5.12 -19.81 -4.98
C LEU A 373 4.92 -18.75 -6.07
N ARG A 374 5.98 -18.45 -6.82
CA ARG A 374 5.91 -17.57 -8.00
C ARG A 374 6.18 -18.39 -9.25
N LEU A 375 5.30 -18.29 -10.24
CA LEU A 375 5.37 -18.98 -11.53
C LEU A 375 5.33 -17.94 -12.65
N GLY A 376 6.33 -17.92 -13.52
CA GLY A 376 6.40 -17.01 -14.67
C GLY A 376 7.58 -16.03 -14.62
N GLY A 377 7.70 -15.24 -15.69
CA GLY A 377 8.80 -14.29 -15.90
C GLY A 377 8.53 -12.90 -15.30
N LYS A 378 9.25 -11.87 -15.76
CA LYS A 378 9.11 -10.49 -15.27
C LYS A 378 7.73 -9.89 -15.56
N ASP A 379 7.25 -10.06 -16.78
CA ASP A 379 6.02 -9.39 -17.26
C ASP A 379 4.76 -10.23 -17.05
N VAL A 380 4.89 -11.56 -17.06
CA VAL A 380 3.76 -12.47 -16.88
C VAL A 380 4.10 -13.45 -15.77
N TYR A 381 3.40 -13.34 -14.65
CA TYR A 381 3.55 -14.28 -13.55
C TYR A 381 2.28 -14.42 -12.70
N VAL A 382 2.17 -15.56 -12.05
CA VAL A 382 1.24 -15.84 -10.96
C VAL A 382 2.06 -16.00 -9.69
N GLN A 383 1.67 -15.33 -8.61
CA GLN A 383 2.17 -15.55 -7.27
C GLN A 383 1.04 -16.10 -6.40
N ILE A 384 1.29 -17.23 -5.76
CA ILE A 384 0.34 -17.92 -4.89
C ILE A 384 0.98 -18.02 -3.50
N LYS A 385 0.25 -17.62 -2.48
CA LYS A 385 0.69 -17.68 -1.08
C LYS A 385 -0.37 -18.36 -0.24
N PRO A 386 -0.41 -19.71 -0.20
CA PRO A 386 -1.19 -20.44 0.79
C PRO A 386 -0.54 -20.33 2.17
N GLU A 387 -1.37 -20.20 3.20
CA GLU A 387 -0.97 -20.15 4.60
C GLU A 387 -1.98 -20.90 5.45
N TYR A 388 -1.49 -21.78 6.32
CA TYR A 388 -2.25 -22.41 7.40
C TYR A 388 -1.96 -21.70 8.71
N ARG A 389 -3.01 -21.41 9.49
CA ARG A 389 -2.94 -20.66 10.75
C ARG A 389 -3.48 -21.51 11.89
N ASN A 390 -2.77 -21.52 13.00
CA ASN A 390 -3.17 -22.20 14.23
C ASN A 390 -2.91 -21.29 15.44
N MET A 391 -3.99 -20.94 16.13
CA MET A 391 -4.05 -19.81 17.05
C MET A 391 -4.82 -20.17 18.31
N THR A 392 -4.54 -19.48 19.41
CA THR A 392 -5.43 -19.51 20.57
C THR A 392 -6.73 -18.78 20.28
N SER A 393 -7.78 -19.10 21.03
CA SER A 393 -9.12 -18.48 20.96
C SER A 393 -9.10 -16.95 21.03
N ASN A 394 -8.18 -16.39 21.80
CA ASN A 394 -8.01 -14.97 22.09
C ASN A 394 -6.93 -14.28 21.24
N TYR A 395 -6.29 -14.99 20.31
CA TYR A 395 -5.39 -14.41 19.33
C TYR A 395 -6.16 -14.03 18.05
N ILE A 396 -5.93 -12.81 17.55
CA ILE A 396 -6.51 -12.32 16.29
C ILE A 396 -5.36 -12.16 15.29
N PRO A 397 -5.36 -12.92 14.17
CA PRO A 397 -4.33 -12.79 13.13
C PRO A 397 -4.50 -11.47 12.41
N MET A 398 -3.41 -10.90 11.87
CA MET A 398 -3.45 -9.62 11.15
C MET A 398 -4.15 -8.54 11.99
N TYR A 399 -3.82 -8.47 13.29
CA TYR A 399 -4.52 -7.61 14.25
C TYR A 399 -4.67 -6.16 13.75
N PHE A 400 -3.62 -5.64 13.10
CA PHE A 400 -3.64 -4.37 12.40
C PHE A 400 -3.94 -4.61 10.90
N ASP A 401 -5.21 -4.80 10.59
CA ASP A 401 -5.67 -4.94 9.21
C ASP A 401 -6.30 -3.65 8.68
N SER A 402 -6.91 -3.70 7.50
CA SER A 402 -7.57 -2.55 6.91
C SER A 402 -8.62 -1.95 7.84
N PHE A 403 -9.43 -2.78 8.49
CA PHE A 403 -10.54 -2.35 9.31
C PHE A 403 -10.14 -1.84 10.71
N TYR A 404 -8.85 -1.87 11.04
CA TYR A 404 -8.37 -1.58 12.39
C TYR A 404 -8.79 -0.18 12.89
N GLU A 405 -8.78 0.83 12.03
CA GLU A 405 -9.15 2.21 12.40
C GLU A 405 -10.61 2.32 12.88
N LEU A 406 -11.47 1.37 12.49
CA LEU A 406 -12.85 1.24 12.97
C LEU A 406 -12.92 0.29 14.16
N GLU A 407 -12.32 -0.90 14.02
CA GLU A 407 -12.46 -1.97 15.00
C GLU A 407 -11.84 -1.64 16.36
N ARG A 408 -10.81 -0.80 16.39
CA ARG A 408 -10.22 -0.33 17.64
C ARG A 408 -11.24 0.39 18.54
N TYR A 409 -12.34 0.88 17.99
CA TYR A 409 -13.47 1.43 18.74
C TYR A 409 -14.70 0.50 18.73
N GLN A 410 -14.89 -0.30 17.68
CA GLN A 410 -16.03 -1.23 17.57
C GLN A 410 -15.64 -2.56 16.92
N SER A 411 -15.34 -3.57 17.74
CA SER A 411 -14.86 -4.90 17.35
C SER A 411 -15.77 -5.64 16.37
N ASN A 412 -17.09 -5.50 16.52
CA ASN A 412 -18.08 -6.09 15.63
C ASN A 412 -18.91 -5.00 14.95
N LEU A 413 -18.64 -4.79 13.65
CA LEU A 413 -19.35 -3.79 12.83
C LEU A 413 -20.83 -4.12 12.58
N GLN A 414 -21.32 -5.30 12.96
CA GLN A 414 -22.76 -5.63 12.92
C GLN A 414 -23.46 -5.42 14.26
N SER A 415 -22.69 -5.34 15.35
CA SER A 415 -23.23 -5.15 16.70
C SER A 415 -23.28 -3.68 17.02
N ASN A 416 -24.37 -3.24 17.64
CA ASN A 416 -24.56 -1.90 18.19
C ASN A 416 -23.99 -1.78 19.61
N ILE A 417 -23.25 -2.81 20.05
CA ILE A 417 -22.45 -2.79 21.26
C ILE A 417 -21.08 -2.18 20.90
N PRO A 418 -20.77 -0.96 21.37
CA PRO A 418 -19.51 -0.30 21.07
C PRO A 418 -18.43 -0.84 22.01
N GLN A 419 -18.00 -2.07 21.75
CA GLN A 419 -16.92 -2.76 22.44
C GLN A 419 -15.64 -2.69 21.60
N THR A 420 -14.51 -2.35 22.22
CA THR A 420 -13.24 -2.19 21.49
C THR A 420 -12.66 -3.54 21.06
N LYS A 421 -11.86 -3.57 19.97
CA LYS A 421 -11.17 -4.80 19.53
C LYS A 421 -10.30 -5.42 20.62
N LEU A 422 -9.61 -4.59 21.40
CA LEU A 422 -8.74 -5.07 22.48
C LEU A 422 -9.54 -5.63 23.64
N GLU A 423 -10.62 -4.96 24.04
CA GLU A 423 -11.55 -5.43 25.08
C GLU A 423 -12.16 -6.79 24.69
N ALA A 424 -12.71 -6.89 23.47
CA ALA A 424 -13.29 -8.12 22.95
C ALA A 424 -12.29 -9.29 22.97
N ALA A 425 -11.02 -9.03 22.63
CA ALA A 425 -9.99 -10.06 22.63
C ALA A 425 -9.59 -10.49 24.05
N LYS A 426 -9.55 -9.56 25.02
CA LYS A 426 -9.26 -9.85 26.44
C LYS A 426 -10.36 -10.66 27.13
N LEU A 427 -11.62 -10.49 26.71
CA LEU A 427 -12.76 -11.21 27.28
C LEU A 427 -12.85 -12.67 26.82
N LYS A 428 -12.10 -13.06 25.78
CA LYS A 428 -12.07 -14.45 25.32
C LYS A 428 -11.26 -15.32 26.27
N ASP A 429 -11.82 -16.49 26.59
CA ASP A 429 -11.16 -17.52 27.39
C ASP A 429 -9.86 -18.00 26.71
N PRO A 430 -8.67 -17.77 27.30
CA PRO A 430 -7.38 -18.21 26.74
C PRO A 430 -7.27 -19.73 26.53
N ASP A 431 -7.98 -20.52 27.36
CA ASP A 431 -7.98 -21.99 27.32
C ASP A 431 -9.10 -22.55 26.43
N GLY A 432 -9.85 -21.66 25.76
CA GLY A 432 -10.89 -22.03 24.81
C GLY A 432 -10.37 -22.79 23.58
N PRO A 433 -11.27 -23.33 22.74
CA PRO A 433 -10.89 -24.08 21.55
C PRO A 433 -9.96 -23.27 20.63
N LYS A 434 -8.87 -23.91 20.18
CA LYS A 434 -7.94 -23.30 19.22
C LYS A 434 -8.65 -22.92 17.92
N VAL A 435 -8.31 -21.74 17.40
CA VAL A 435 -8.81 -21.26 16.13
C VAL A 435 -7.83 -21.68 15.04
N LYS A 436 -8.32 -22.45 14.08
CA LYS A 436 -7.53 -22.95 12.94
C LYS A 436 -8.15 -22.49 11.64
N GLY A 437 -7.34 -22.24 10.63
CA GLY A 437 -7.86 -21.85 9.33
C GLY A 437 -6.80 -21.67 8.27
N TYR A 438 -7.23 -21.17 7.12
CA TYR A 438 -6.38 -20.96 5.97
C TYR A 438 -6.53 -19.52 5.47
N TYR A 439 -5.44 -18.98 4.95
CA TYR A 439 -5.38 -17.71 4.24
C TYR A 439 -4.63 -17.96 2.94
N THR A 440 -5.21 -17.59 1.81
CA THR A 440 -4.57 -17.77 0.50
C THR A 440 -4.63 -16.46 -0.27
N THR A 441 -3.47 -16.00 -0.74
CA THR A 441 -3.34 -14.88 -1.68
C THR A 441 -2.97 -15.41 -3.06
N VAL A 442 -3.62 -14.91 -4.10
CA VAL A 442 -3.26 -15.13 -5.49
C VAL A 442 -3.11 -13.77 -6.17
N LEU A 443 -1.94 -13.50 -6.72
CA LEU A 443 -1.65 -12.32 -7.53
C LEU A 443 -1.31 -12.78 -8.94
N PHE A 444 -2.11 -12.34 -9.90
CA PHE A 444 -1.84 -12.52 -11.32
C PHE A 444 -1.37 -11.18 -11.90
N ASN A 445 -0.24 -11.21 -12.60
CA ASN A 445 0.29 -10.06 -13.31
C ASN A 445 0.52 -10.45 -14.77
N PHE A 446 0.02 -9.62 -15.68
CA PHE A 446 0.14 -9.78 -17.12
C PHE A 446 0.43 -8.42 -17.76
N TYR A 447 1.71 -8.16 -18.02
CA TYR A 447 2.23 -6.87 -18.45
C TYR A 447 1.80 -5.73 -17.53
N LYS A 448 0.82 -4.91 -17.95
CA LYS A 448 0.30 -3.78 -17.18
C LYS A 448 -0.95 -4.15 -16.38
N ILE A 449 -1.56 -5.31 -16.63
CA ILE A 449 -2.75 -5.82 -15.93
C ILE A 449 -2.32 -6.53 -14.66
N ALA A 450 -2.98 -6.23 -13.54
CA ALA A 450 -2.83 -6.99 -12.30
C ALA A 450 -4.19 -7.31 -11.68
N LEU A 451 -4.32 -8.53 -11.19
CA LEU A 451 -5.48 -9.03 -10.45
C LEU A 451 -4.98 -9.68 -9.16
N GLU A 452 -5.57 -9.33 -8.03
CA GLU A 452 -5.26 -9.94 -6.76
C GLU A 452 -6.53 -10.48 -6.12
N GLY A 453 -6.51 -11.73 -5.67
CA GLY A 453 -7.62 -12.36 -4.96
C GLY A 453 -7.12 -12.96 -3.66
N ASN A 454 -7.78 -12.71 -2.53
CA ASN A 454 -7.45 -13.39 -1.28
C ASN A 454 -8.70 -13.98 -0.65
N TYR A 455 -8.52 -15.12 0.00
CA TYR A 455 -9.57 -15.81 0.73
C TYR A 455 -9.04 -16.32 2.05
N GLU A 456 -9.83 -16.14 3.09
CA GLU A 456 -9.55 -16.49 4.47
C GLU A 456 -10.75 -17.24 5.04
N ASN A 457 -10.53 -18.29 5.82
CA ASN A 457 -11.58 -19.02 6.51
C ASN A 457 -11.03 -19.71 7.77
N TYR A 458 -11.73 -19.55 8.90
CA TYR A 458 -11.36 -20.13 10.21
C TYR A 458 -12.44 -21.03 10.80
N SER A 459 -12.12 -21.76 11.87
CA SER A 459 -13.12 -22.40 12.71
C SER A 459 -13.95 -21.38 13.50
N GLY A 460 -15.28 -21.54 13.53
CA GLY A 460 -16.21 -20.68 14.27
C GLY A 460 -17.14 -19.87 13.35
N PRO A 461 -18.05 -19.05 13.89
CA PRO A 461 -18.89 -18.15 13.10
C PRO A 461 -18.16 -16.85 12.72
N ASN A 462 -18.71 -16.13 11.74
CA ASN A 462 -18.16 -14.92 11.14
C ASN A 462 -16.67 -15.06 10.79
N ASN A 463 -16.34 -16.17 10.14
CA ASN A 463 -14.98 -16.69 10.06
C ASN A 463 -14.27 -16.45 8.73
N SER A 464 -14.99 -15.98 7.70
CA SER A 464 -14.45 -15.85 6.35
C SER A 464 -14.21 -14.40 5.96
N ARG A 465 -13.21 -14.19 5.10
CA ARG A 465 -12.92 -12.90 4.46
C ARG A 465 -12.52 -13.14 3.00
N VAL A 466 -12.92 -12.20 2.14
CA VAL A 466 -12.50 -12.15 0.74
C VAL A 466 -11.96 -10.78 0.41
N PHE A 467 -10.94 -10.74 -0.44
CA PHE A 467 -10.42 -9.53 -1.07
C PHE A 467 -10.29 -9.76 -2.58
N VAL A 468 -10.61 -8.74 -3.37
CA VAL A 468 -10.36 -8.69 -4.80
C VAL A 468 -9.80 -7.32 -5.15
N GLY A 469 -8.61 -7.25 -5.74
CA GLY A 469 -7.98 -6.06 -6.30
C GLY A 469 -7.87 -6.18 -7.82
N VAL A 470 -8.15 -5.09 -8.53
CA VAL A 470 -8.10 -5.05 -10.00
C VAL A 470 -7.38 -3.80 -10.47
N TYR A 471 -6.44 -3.96 -11.40
CA TYR A 471 -5.76 -2.88 -12.09
C TYR A 471 -5.67 -3.25 -13.57
N LEU A 472 -6.52 -2.63 -14.38
CA LEU A 472 -6.77 -2.99 -15.78
C LEU A 472 -6.65 -1.74 -16.67
N PRO A 473 -5.43 -1.39 -17.12
CA PRO A 473 -5.23 -0.40 -18.17
C PRO A 473 -5.50 -1.04 -19.53
N ILE A 474 -6.64 -0.74 -20.13
CA ILE A 474 -7.05 -1.22 -21.46
C ILE A 474 -6.56 -0.20 -22.50
N GLY A 475 -5.39 -0.48 -23.05
CA GLY A 475 -4.69 0.44 -23.95
C GLY A 475 -4.26 1.73 -23.26
N SER A 476 -4.31 2.84 -23.96
CA SER A 476 -4.09 4.20 -23.42
C SER A 476 -5.39 4.94 -23.10
N LEU A 477 -6.55 4.36 -23.45
CA LEU A 477 -7.84 5.03 -23.40
C LEU A 477 -8.57 4.80 -22.08
N VAL A 478 -8.56 3.57 -21.54
CA VAL A 478 -9.36 3.22 -20.37
C VAL A 478 -8.47 2.66 -19.27
N LEU A 479 -8.70 3.12 -18.03
CA LEU A 479 -8.16 2.51 -16.83
C LEU A 479 -9.32 2.14 -15.91
N LEU A 480 -9.39 0.86 -15.55
CA LEU A 480 -10.24 0.37 -14.46
C LEU A 480 -9.34 -0.02 -13.30
N ASN A 481 -9.52 0.62 -12.15
CA ASN A 481 -8.72 0.39 -10.96
C ASN A 481 -9.62 0.32 -9.72
N GLY A 482 -9.42 -0.66 -8.86
CA GLY A 482 -10.19 -0.72 -7.63
C GLY A 482 -9.91 -1.95 -6.80
N TYR A 483 -10.57 -2.00 -5.65
CA TYR A 483 -10.57 -3.16 -4.79
C TYR A 483 -11.91 -3.30 -4.07
N TYR A 484 -12.16 -4.51 -3.62
CA TYR A 484 -13.27 -4.89 -2.78
C TYR A 484 -12.77 -5.85 -1.70
N MET A 485 -13.24 -5.67 -0.47
CA MET A 485 -12.99 -6.61 0.61
C MET A 485 -14.23 -6.75 1.47
N LYS A 486 -14.46 -7.96 1.96
CA LYS A 486 -15.55 -8.27 2.85
C LYS A 486 -15.04 -9.19 3.95
N LYS A 487 -15.35 -8.89 5.20
CA LYS A 487 -14.99 -9.71 6.36
C LYS A 487 -16.21 -10.27 7.08
N GLY A 488 -15.96 -11.32 7.85
CA GLY A 488 -16.87 -11.84 8.87
C GLY A 488 -18.15 -12.45 8.31
N PHE A 489 -18.07 -13.16 7.19
CA PHE A 489 -19.22 -13.90 6.64
C PHE A 489 -19.04 -15.41 6.80
N ASP A 490 -20.14 -16.15 6.74
CA ASP A 490 -20.14 -17.62 6.88
C ASP A 490 -20.57 -18.33 5.58
N GLU A 491 -21.41 -17.69 4.77
CA GLU A 491 -21.91 -18.25 3.51
C GLU A 491 -21.30 -17.56 2.29
N ASN A 492 -20.96 -18.33 1.26
CA ASN A 492 -20.38 -17.78 0.00
C ASN A 492 -21.28 -16.73 -0.68
N LYS A 493 -22.61 -16.80 -0.51
CA LYS A 493 -23.57 -15.81 -1.04
C LYS A 493 -23.42 -14.43 -0.40
N GLU A 494 -22.74 -14.34 0.74
CA GLU A 494 -22.49 -13.08 1.46
C GLU A 494 -21.18 -12.42 1.10
N ALA A 495 -20.27 -13.16 0.44
CA ALA A 495 -18.92 -12.73 0.14
C ALA A 495 -18.86 -11.41 -0.64
N PHE A 496 -19.86 -11.12 -1.47
CA PHE A 496 -19.95 -9.91 -2.30
C PHE A 496 -21.13 -9.00 -1.94
N LYS A 497 -21.71 -9.14 -0.75
CA LYS A 497 -22.76 -8.24 -0.26
C LYS A 497 -22.14 -6.95 0.28
N LEU A 498 -22.67 -5.80 -0.17
CA LEU A 498 -22.30 -4.49 0.35
C LEU A 498 -23.05 -4.23 1.67
N ASP A 499 -22.31 -4.15 2.77
CA ASP A 499 -22.76 -3.74 4.11
C ASP A 499 -21.58 -3.11 4.89
N ASP A 500 -21.76 -2.82 6.18
CA ASP A 500 -20.73 -2.16 7.01
C ASP A 500 -19.45 -2.99 7.24
N ARG A 501 -19.48 -4.30 6.93
CA ARG A 501 -18.31 -5.20 6.93
C ARG A 501 -17.61 -5.26 5.57
N SER A 502 -18.05 -4.47 4.59
CA SER A 502 -17.49 -4.43 3.25
C SER A 502 -16.77 -3.12 2.98
N GLN A 503 -15.57 -3.17 2.43
CA GLN A 503 -14.81 -2.02 1.99
C GLN A 503 -14.51 -2.11 0.51
N GLY A 504 -14.30 -0.96 -0.12
CA GLY A 504 -13.89 -0.95 -1.50
C GLY A 504 -13.80 0.44 -2.08
N ALA A 505 -13.09 0.52 -3.19
CA ALA A 505 -12.98 1.69 -4.00
C ALA A 505 -12.89 1.26 -5.47
N LEU A 506 -13.52 2.02 -6.37
CA LEU A 506 -13.51 1.76 -7.81
C LEU A 506 -13.33 3.06 -8.56
N GLU A 507 -12.42 3.07 -9.53
CA GLU A 507 -12.17 4.13 -10.48
C GLU A 507 -12.29 3.59 -11.90
N LEU A 508 -13.06 4.30 -12.72
CA LEU A 508 -13.04 4.20 -14.16
C LEU A 508 -12.54 5.52 -14.72
N ALA A 509 -11.40 5.51 -15.40
CA ALA A 509 -10.85 6.67 -16.08
C ALA A 509 -10.86 6.47 -17.60
N ILE A 510 -11.35 7.47 -18.32
CA ILE A 510 -11.35 7.55 -19.78
C ILE A 510 -10.44 8.70 -20.18
N ASN A 511 -9.39 8.42 -20.93
CA ASN A 511 -8.42 9.41 -21.38
C ASN A 511 -8.77 9.95 -22.76
N LEU A 512 -9.04 11.25 -22.85
CA LEU A 512 -9.40 11.96 -24.08
C LEU A 512 -8.19 12.63 -24.76
N GLY A 513 -6.97 12.33 -24.33
CA GLY A 513 -5.71 12.89 -24.83
C GLY A 513 -5.30 14.18 -24.12
N PHE A 514 -6.18 15.19 -24.04
CA PHE A 514 -5.92 16.47 -23.38
C PHE A 514 -6.42 16.52 -21.93
N ALA A 515 -7.32 15.62 -21.56
CA ALA A 515 -7.89 15.48 -20.24
C ALA A 515 -8.37 14.03 -20.04
N ALA A 516 -8.51 13.61 -18.78
CA ALA A 516 -9.15 12.36 -18.41
C ALA A 516 -10.48 12.65 -17.69
N VAL A 517 -11.52 11.91 -18.03
CA VAL A 517 -12.76 11.87 -17.26
C VAL A 517 -12.67 10.68 -16.33
N ARG A 518 -12.84 10.89 -15.02
CA ARG A 518 -12.75 9.83 -14.01
C ARG A 518 -14.04 9.73 -13.21
N LEU A 519 -14.54 8.51 -13.10
CA LEU A 519 -15.64 8.14 -12.22
C LEU A 519 -15.05 7.36 -11.05
N GLN A 520 -15.15 7.91 -9.85
CA GLN A 520 -14.66 7.26 -8.63
C GLN A 520 -15.84 6.97 -7.70
N ASN A 521 -15.81 5.81 -7.05
CA ASN A 521 -16.66 5.48 -5.93
C ASN A 521 -15.77 4.93 -4.81
N VAL A 522 -15.83 5.53 -3.63
CA VAL A 522 -15.02 5.12 -2.48
C VAL A 522 -15.95 4.93 -1.28
N ARG A 523 -15.97 3.71 -0.72
CA ARG A 523 -16.67 3.43 0.53
C ARG A 523 -15.80 3.84 1.72
N LYS A 524 -16.37 4.64 2.61
CA LYS A 524 -15.75 5.13 3.86
C LYS A 524 -16.72 4.98 5.03
N TRP A 525 -16.28 5.27 6.25
CA TRP A 525 -17.11 5.13 7.45
C TRP A 525 -17.21 6.42 8.23
N VAL A 526 -18.37 6.58 8.85
CA VAL A 526 -18.65 7.61 9.85
C VAL A 526 -19.28 6.91 11.04
N TYR A 527 -18.98 7.39 12.25
CA TYR A 527 -19.67 6.92 13.43
C TYR A 527 -21.05 7.59 13.51
N ASP A 528 -22.12 6.79 13.47
CA ASP A 528 -23.49 7.27 13.60
C ASP A 528 -23.93 7.19 15.06
N THR A 529 -24.09 8.36 15.68
CA THR A 529 -24.51 8.48 17.08
C THR A 529 -25.96 8.05 17.31
N SER A 530 -26.79 7.92 16.26
CA SER A 530 -28.17 7.47 16.41
C SER A 530 -28.26 5.95 16.54
N SER A 531 -27.47 5.21 15.75
CA SER A 531 -27.38 3.76 15.78
C SER A 531 -26.29 3.20 16.71
N ASN A 532 -25.40 4.05 17.23
CA ASN A 532 -24.21 3.70 18.00
C ASN A 532 -23.27 2.74 17.23
N GLN A 533 -23.11 2.98 15.92
CA GLN A 533 -22.34 2.12 15.04
C GLN A 533 -21.57 2.91 13.99
N TYR A 534 -20.45 2.36 13.53
CA TYR A 534 -19.86 2.80 12.27
C TYR A 534 -20.72 2.35 11.10
N VAL A 535 -21.18 3.32 10.31
CA VAL A 535 -21.99 3.09 9.11
C VAL A 535 -21.16 3.43 7.88
N ALA A 536 -21.21 2.55 6.89
CA ALA A 536 -20.53 2.76 5.61
C ALA A 536 -21.29 3.78 4.75
N GLN A 537 -20.55 4.73 4.19
CA GLN A 537 -21.03 5.74 3.26
C GLN A 537 -20.18 5.76 1.98
N ASP A 538 -20.85 5.87 0.84
CA ASP A 538 -20.19 5.89 -0.46
C ASP A 538 -19.98 7.35 -0.93
N GLU A 539 -18.74 7.71 -1.23
CA GLU A 539 -18.34 8.98 -1.83
C GLU A 539 -18.16 8.78 -3.34
N GLN A 540 -18.99 9.44 -4.15
CA GLN A 540 -19.00 9.29 -5.61
C GLN A 540 -18.50 10.55 -6.29
N LYS A 541 -17.48 10.46 -7.15
CA LYS A 541 -16.89 11.61 -7.84
C LYS A 541 -16.93 11.43 -9.35
N VAL A 542 -17.29 12.50 -10.04
CA VAL A 542 -17.11 12.66 -11.49
C VAL A 542 -16.09 13.76 -11.68
N LEU A 543 -14.90 13.42 -12.14
CA LEU A 543 -13.73 14.30 -12.21
C LEU A 543 -13.31 14.52 -13.67
N PHE A 544 -12.88 15.74 -13.94
CA PHE A 544 -12.08 16.11 -15.09
C PHE A 544 -10.67 16.39 -14.60
N SER A 545 -9.72 15.61 -15.10
CA SER A 545 -8.32 15.65 -14.73
C SER A 545 -7.49 16.07 -15.92
N SER A 546 -6.54 16.98 -15.72
CA SER A 546 -5.56 17.30 -16.75
C SER A 546 -4.22 17.67 -16.11
N ASN A 547 -3.20 17.76 -16.93
CA ASN A 547 -1.84 18.08 -16.55
C ASN A 547 -1.39 19.34 -17.31
N LEU A 548 -0.49 20.10 -16.69
CA LEU A 548 0.18 21.22 -17.32
C LEU A 548 1.68 20.95 -17.26
N THR A 549 2.30 20.85 -18.43
CA THR A 549 3.75 20.75 -18.58
C THR A 549 4.24 22.05 -19.19
N PHE A 550 5.02 22.83 -18.43
CA PHE A 550 5.56 24.10 -18.89
C PHE A 550 6.88 23.92 -19.64
#